data_AF-A0A8C5RTH2-F1
#
_entry.id   AF-A0A8C5RTH2-F1
#
_cell.length_a   1.000
_cell.length_b   1.000
_cell.length_c   1.000
_cell.angle_alpha   90.00
_cell.angle_beta   90.00
_cell.angle_gamma   90.00
#
_symmetry.space_group_name_H-M   'P 1'
#
loop_
_entity.id
_entity.type
_entity.pdbx_description
1 polymer ?
#
loop_
_entity_poly.entity_id
_entity_poly.type
_entity_poly.pdbx_seq_one_letter_code
_entity_poly.pdbx_strand_id
1 'polypeptide(L)'
;MAAGESDPLRLFVSIGLSESKARETLRNEALTALLREAVGQAQGILGPVIDKTVGTLLYNVASRLKDSKHLGHLVDYIATKKIITDLQLNAALEYLKSHPVDPINSADFDRECGIGVVVTPEQIEEAVEAAICRHRTRLLSERYHFNMGVLMGEARNKLKWADGKIIKNEVDLQVLNLLGPKTEADLEKKSKVNYKTEGYVVTPNTMNLLKKHLEVTGGQVRTRFPPEPNGILHIGHAKAINFNFGFAKANGGICFLRYDDTNPEKEEEKYFAGILDIVEWLGYTPYAVTHASDYFDELYALAVDLIKRGHAYICHQKVEEIKGHNPPPSPWRDRPIEESLLLFEDMRKGKFGEGEATLRMKMVMEDGKMDPVAYRIKYTPHHRSGDKWCIYPTYDYTHCLCDSLENITHSLCTKEFQARRSSYFWLCNALDVYCPVQWEYGRLNLVYTVVSKRKIIRLVEAGAVRDWDDPRLFTLTALRRRGFPAEAINNFCAKVKILYSASQVSIYGSLEMSIPRSFTEWIINKVLTIQLVFYFLIFFCQ
;
A
#
# COMPACT_ATOMS: atom_id res chain seq x y z
N MET A 1 -27.72 57.31 7.14
CA MET A 1 -26.25 57.25 7.05
C MET A 1 -25.77 56.14 7.98
N ALA A 2 -25.54 54.94 7.44
CA ALA A 2 -24.97 53.81 8.17
C ALA A 2 -23.52 53.64 7.71
N ALA A 3 -22.58 53.70 8.65
CA ALA A 3 -21.15 53.57 8.41
C ALA A 3 -20.81 52.19 7.81
N GLY A 4 -19.78 52.15 6.96
CA GLY A 4 -19.54 51.09 6.00
C GLY A 4 -19.23 49.71 6.60
N GLU A 5 -19.96 48.70 6.14
CA GLU A 5 -19.54 47.30 6.26
C GLU A 5 -18.33 47.06 5.35
N SER A 6 -17.15 46.98 5.95
CA SER A 6 -15.96 46.48 5.28
C SER A 6 -16.23 45.06 4.78
N ASP A 7 -16.12 44.84 3.46
CA ASP A 7 -16.16 43.52 2.83
C ASP A 7 -15.30 42.50 3.61
N PRO A 8 -15.91 41.49 4.27
CA PRO A 8 -15.20 40.50 5.07
C PRO A 8 -14.10 39.76 4.31
N LEU A 9 -14.27 39.61 2.99
CA LEU A 9 -13.25 39.00 2.13
C LEU A 9 -11.99 39.88 2.07
N ARG A 10 -12.15 41.19 1.89
CA ARG A 10 -11.03 42.15 1.88
C ARG A 10 -10.33 42.21 3.23
N LEU A 11 -11.08 42.16 4.33
CA LEU A 11 -10.52 42.14 5.68
C LEU A 11 -9.66 40.89 5.92
N PHE A 12 -10.11 39.72 5.47
CA PHE A 12 -9.36 38.47 5.66
C PHE A 12 -8.12 38.40 4.77
N VAL A 13 -8.19 38.92 3.55
CA VAL A 13 -7.02 39.02 2.68
C VAL A 13 -6.00 40.04 3.23
N SER A 14 -6.44 41.15 3.82
CA SER A 14 -5.53 42.16 4.35
C SER A 14 -4.70 41.66 5.54
N ILE A 15 -5.23 40.73 6.34
CA ILE A 15 -4.51 40.08 7.45
C ILE A 15 -3.64 38.89 7.00
N GLY A 16 -3.53 38.62 5.69
CA GLY A 16 -2.59 37.64 5.14
C GLY A 16 -3.17 36.29 4.72
N LEU A 17 -4.49 36.09 4.75
CA LEU A 17 -5.10 34.88 4.19
C LEU A 17 -5.07 34.91 2.66
N SER A 18 -4.85 33.75 2.04
CA SER A 18 -5.04 33.61 0.60
C SER A 18 -6.52 33.78 0.24
N GLU A 19 -6.80 34.27 -0.96
CA GLU A 19 -8.19 34.50 -1.39
C GLU A 19 -9.05 33.22 -1.33
N SER A 20 -8.45 32.06 -1.66
CA SER A 20 -9.10 30.76 -1.52
C SER A 20 -9.44 30.45 -0.06
N LYS A 21 -8.51 30.66 0.88
CA LYS A 21 -8.73 30.39 2.31
C LYS A 21 -9.71 31.38 2.93
N ALA A 22 -9.69 32.63 2.51
CA ALA A 22 -10.66 33.65 2.94
C ALA A 22 -12.08 33.27 2.50
N ARG A 23 -12.27 32.84 1.24
CA ARG A 23 -13.58 32.35 0.75
C ARG A 23 -14.05 31.09 1.47
N GLU A 24 -13.15 30.17 1.82
CA GLU A 24 -13.48 29.00 2.64
C GLU A 24 -13.92 29.40 4.04
N THR A 25 -13.21 30.33 4.66
CA THR A 25 -13.49 30.83 6.02
C THR A 25 -14.87 31.49 6.08
N LEU A 26 -15.24 32.26 5.05
CA LEU A 26 -16.56 32.90 4.93
C LEU A 26 -17.73 31.92 4.87
N ARG A 27 -17.51 30.64 4.53
CA ARG A 27 -18.56 29.61 4.57
C ARG A 27 -18.89 29.16 5.99
N ASN A 28 -18.01 29.45 6.95
CA ASN A 28 -18.21 29.15 8.35
C ASN A 28 -18.57 30.44 9.09
N GLU A 29 -19.85 30.63 9.37
CA GLU A 29 -20.38 31.85 9.99
C GLU A 29 -19.80 32.08 11.39
N ALA A 30 -19.66 31.02 12.21
CA ALA A 30 -19.12 31.12 13.56
C ALA A 30 -17.65 31.54 13.56
N LEU A 31 -16.83 30.92 12.71
CA LEU A 31 -15.43 31.28 12.53
C LEU A 31 -15.27 32.69 11.98
N THR A 32 -16.13 33.08 11.04
CA THR A 32 -16.13 34.41 10.43
C THR A 32 -16.43 35.49 11.47
N ALA A 33 -17.44 35.27 12.33
CA ALA A 33 -17.79 36.20 13.40
C ALA A 33 -16.63 36.36 14.39
N LEU A 34 -16.06 35.25 14.86
CA LEU A 34 -15.00 35.26 15.87
C LEU A 34 -13.68 35.84 15.32
N LEU A 35 -13.36 35.59 14.06
CA LEU A 35 -12.20 36.19 13.40
C LEU A 35 -12.38 37.70 13.18
N ARG A 36 -13.58 38.16 12.81
CA ARG A 36 -13.87 39.61 12.71
C ARG A 36 -13.73 40.30 14.06
N GLU A 37 -14.22 39.66 15.12
CA GLU A 37 -14.09 40.18 16.48
C GLU A 37 -12.62 40.26 16.92
N ALA A 38 -11.84 39.20 16.71
CA ALA A 38 -10.42 39.16 17.02
C ALA A 38 -9.62 40.24 16.27
N VAL A 39 -9.91 40.42 14.97
CA VAL A 39 -9.29 41.45 14.14
C VAL A 39 -9.68 42.85 14.58
N GLY A 40 -10.94 43.08 14.92
CA GLY A 40 -11.42 44.38 15.42
C GLY A 40 -10.75 44.76 16.74
N GLN A 41 -10.62 43.81 17.67
CA GLN A 41 -9.92 44.01 18.93
C GLN A 41 -8.43 44.30 18.70
N ALA A 42 -7.77 43.55 17.82
CA ALA A 42 -6.36 43.79 17.46
C ALA A 42 -6.15 45.16 16.80
N GLN A 43 -7.07 45.60 15.93
CA GLN A 43 -7.03 46.93 15.31
C GLN A 43 -7.20 48.05 16.35
N GLY A 44 -7.97 47.83 17.41
CA GLY A 44 -8.09 48.77 18.53
C GLY A 44 -6.78 49.00 19.28
N ILE A 45 -5.87 48.03 19.27
CA ILE A 45 -4.57 48.08 19.96
C ILE A 45 -3.45 48.54 19.02
N LEU A 46 -3.40 48.01 17.80
CA LEU A 46 -2.30 48.21 16.83
C LEU A 46 -2.58 49.29 15.77
N GLY A 47 -3.82 49.76 15.66
CA GLY A 47 -4.26 50.63 14.57
C GLY A 47 -4.81 49.86 13.36
N PRO A 48 -5.15 50.55 12.26
CA PRO A 48 -5.95 49.97 11.17
C PRO A 48 -5.24 48.90 10.34
N VAL A 49 -3.89 48.89 10.34
CA VAL A 49 -3.08 47.96 9.55
C VAL A 49 -2.48 46.89 10.46
N ILE A 50 -2.82 45.63 10.18
CA ILE A 50 -2.30 44.46 10.90
C ILE A 50 -1.24 43.76 10.03
N ASP A 51 -0.11 43.41 10.64
CA ASP A 51 0.93 42.61 9.97
C ASP A 51 0.43 41.19 9.65
N LYS A 52 0.88 40.62 8.53
CA LYS A 52 0.43 39.29 8.08
C LYS A 52 0.76 38.17 9.06
N THR A 53 1.85 38.27 9.81
CA THR A 53 2.23 37.27 10.84
C THR A 53 1.25 37.31 12.01
N VAL A 54 0.91 38.51 12.48
CA VAL A 54 -0.13 38.76 13.49
C VAL A 54 -1.48 38.26 13.00
N GLY A 55 -1.85 38.59 11.76
CA GLY A 55 -3.10 38.15 11.15
C GLY A 55 -3.23 36.62 11.04
N THR A 56 -2.13 35.92 10.76
CA THR A 56 -2.09 34.45 10.76
C THR A 56 -2.31 33.88 12.16
N LEU A 57 -1.73 34.48 13.20
CA LEU A 57 -1.96 34.07 14.59
C LEU A 57 -3.40 34.35 15.04
N LEU A 58 -3.98 35.49 14.68
CA LEU A 58 -5.39 35.80 14.94
C LEU A 58 -6.34 34.80 14.27
N TYR A 59 -6.03 34.38 13.04
CA TYR A 59 -6.77 33.30 12.37
C TYR A 59 -6.68 31.97 13.13
N ASN A 60 -5.48 31.63 13.63
CA ASN A 60 -5.27 30.40 14.38
C ASN A 60 -5.97 30.42 15.75
N VAL A 61 -6.01 31.58 16.42
CA VAL A 61 -6.85 31.76 17.61
C VAL A 61 -8.30 31.49 17.24
N ALA A 62 -8.81 32.19 16.23
CA ALA A 62 -10.23 32.11 15.90
C ALA A 62 -10.71 30.73 15.46
N SER A 63 -9.83 29.95 14.83
CA SER A 63 -10.14 28.59 14.37
C SER A 63 -10.00 27.52 15.45
N ARG A 64 -9.24 27.76 16.52
CA ARG A 64 -8.90 26.74 17.54
C ARG A 64 -9.49 27.03 18.92
N LEU A 65 -9.82 28.29 19.20
CA LEU A 65 -10.41 28.72 20.46
C LEU A 65 -11.88 28.28 20.51
N LYS A 66 -12.23 27.51 21.55
CA LYS A 66 -13.60 27.02 21.77
C LYS A 66 -14.41 27.89 22.73
N ASP A 67 -13.73 28.69 23.55
CA ASP A 67 -14.34 29.57 24.55
C ASP A 67 -14.09 31.04 24.14
N SER A 68 -15.17 31.81 23.95
CA SER A 68 -15.07 33.22 23.59
C SER A 68 -14.61 34.12 24.74
N LYS A 69 -14.65 33.63 25.99
CA LYS A 69 -14.30 34.42 27.18
C LYS A 69 -12.85 34.91 27.19
N HIS A 70 -11.92 34.07 26.72
CA HIS A 70 -10.48 34.38 26.75
C HIS A 70 -9.95 34.96 25.45
N LEU A 71 -10.84 35.25 24.48
CA LEU A 71 -10.46 35.81 23.17
C LEU A 71 -9.70 37.13 23.34
N GLY A 72 -10.23 38.05 24.15
CA GLY A 72 -9.61 39.36 24.37
C GLY A 72 -8.21 39.27 24.99
N HIS A 73 -7.99 38.29 25.88
CA HIS A 73 -6.67 38.07 26.48
C HIS A 73 -5.65 37.60 25.45
N LEU A 74 -6.00 36.62 24.61
CA LEU A 74 -5.10 36.12 23.57
C LEU A 74 -4.83 37.18 22.48
N VAL A 75 -5.84 37.96 22.12
CA VAL A 75 -5.70 39.05 21.15
C VAL A 75 -4.76 40.13 21.66
N ASP A 76 -4.86 40.53 22.93
CA ASP A 76 -3.93 41.48 23.55
C ASP A 76 -2.49 40.98 23.50
N TYR A 77 -2.26 39.71 23.83
CA TYR A 77 -0.93 39.10 23.83
C TYR A 77 -0.32 38.96 22.44
N ILE A 78 -1.13 38.71 21.42
CA ILE A 78 -0.69 38.66 20.02
C ILE A 78 -0.46 40.08 19.50
N ALA A 79 -1.34 41.02 19.81
CA ALA A 79 -1.25 42.42 19.38
C ALA A 79 0.00 43.10 19.98
N THR A 80 0.28 42.86 21.26
CA THR A 80 1.48 43.36 21.96
C THR A 80 2.76 42.59 21.61
N LYS A 81 2.70 41.62 20.69
CA LYS A 81 3.83 40.77 20.26
C LYS A 81 4.49 39.99 21.40
N LYS A 82 3.71 39.62 22.43
CA LYS A 82 4.14 38.66 23.45
C LYS A 82 4.08 37.23 22.94
N ILE A 83 3.02 36.91 22.19
CA ILE A 83 2.87 35.65 21.45
C ILE A 83 3.19 35.93 19.98
N ILE A 84 4.30 35.36 19.51
CA ILE A 84 4.82 35.61 18.15
C ILE A 84 4.94 34.33 17.33
N THR A 85 4.79 33.15 17.94
CA THR A 85 4.85 31.85 17.27
C THR A 85 3.57 31.03 17.48
N ASP A 86 3.25 30.15 16.53
CA ASP A 86 2.12 29.21 16.68
C ASP A 86 2.33 28.25 17.87
N LEU A 87 3.59 27.97 18.24
CA LEU A 87 3.91 27.12 19.38
C LEU A 87 3.55 27.77 20.72
N GLN A 88 3.87 29.05 20.89
CA GLN A 88 3.45 29.84 22.06
C GLN A 88 1.92 29.93 22.09
N LEU A 89 1.26 30.13 20.94
CA LEU A 89 -0.19 30.14 20.85
C LEU A 89 -0.81 28.79 21.24
N ASN A 90 -0.26 27.67 20.80
CA ASN A 90 -0.75 26.35 21.19
C ASN A 90 -0.58 26.09 22.69
N ALA A 91 0.55 26.48 23.28
CA ALA A 91 0.76 26.41 24.72
C ALA A 91 -0.25 27.27 25.49
N ALA A 92 -0.54 28.48 25.00
CA ALA A 92 -1.57 29.35 25.57
C ALA A 92 -2.97 28.73 25.49
N LEU A 93 -3.34 28.13 24.36
CA LEU A 93 -4.62 27.44 24.21
C LEU A 93 -4.73 26.19 25.09
N GLU A 94 -3.62 25.48 25.33
CA GLU A 94 -3.58 24.35 26.27
C GLU A 94 -3.70 24.81 27.72
N TYR A 95 -2.99 25.89 28.09
CA TYR A 95 -3.06 26.48 29.43
C TYR A 95 -4.49 26.91 29.78
N LEU A 96 -5.17 27.61 28.86
CA LEU A 96 -6.55 28.07 29.07
C LEU A 96 -7.55 26.91 29.20
N LYS A 97 -7.27 25.75 28.58
CA LYS A 97 -8.10 24.56 28.74
C LYS A 97 -7.88 23.86 30.08
N SER A 98 -6.64 23.83 30.57
CA SER A 98 -6.29 23.16 31.83
C SER A 98 -6.57 24.03 33.06
N HIS A 99 -6.67 25.35 32.88
CA HIS A 99 -6.94 26.32 33.96
C HIS A 99 -8.21 27.13 33.66
N PRO A 100 -9.43 26.57 33.85
CA PRO A 100 -10.70 27.27 33.59
C PRO A 100 -11.05 28.32 34.66
N VAL A 101 -10.11 28.69 35.53
CA VAL A 101 -10.33 29.56 36.69
C VAL A 101 -10.01 31.00 36.31
N ASP A 102 -10.98 31.90 36.46
CA ASP A 102 -10.77 33.34 36.35
C ASP A 102 -10.52 33.93 37.76
N PRO A 103 -9.56 34.87 37.94
CA PRO A 103 -8.69 35.48 36.92
C PRO A 103 -7.46 34.62 36.56
N ILE A 104 -7.01 34.74 35.30
CA ILE A 104 -5.76 34.12 34.81
C ILE A 104 -4.57 34.70 35.57
N ASN A 105 -3.73 33.83 36.15
CA ASN A 105 -2.46 34.24 36.73
C ASN A 105 -1.46 34.57 35.61
N SER A 106 -1.24 35.86 35.33
CA SER A 106 -0.40 36.30 34.22
C SER A 106 1.06 35.84 34.33
N ALA A 107 1.63 35.76 35.54
CA ALA A 107 3.01 35.29 35.71
C ALA A 107 3.16 33.79 35.42
N ASP A 108 2.14 33.02 35.75
CA ASP A 108 2.08 31.58 35.48
C ASP A 108 1.85 31.32 33.99
N PHE A 109 0.89 32.05 33.39
CA PHE A 109 0.61 32.02 31.96
C PHE A 109 1.85 32.37 31.12
N ASP A 110 2.55 33.46 31.46
CA ASP A 110 3.75 33.91 30.75
C ASP A 110 4.84 32.83 30.76
N ARG A 111 5.05 32.18 31.90
CA ARG A 111 6.05 31.13 32.06
C ARG A 111 5.70 29.87 31.26
N GLU A 112 4.47 29.39 31.36
CA GLU A 112 4.04 28.16 30.68
C GLU A 112 3.95 28.33 29.15
N CYS A 113 3.65 29.55 28.68
CA CYS A 113 3.56 29.89 27.27
C CYS A 113 4.89 30.32 26.64
N GLY A 114 5.97 30.43 27.43
CA GLY A 114 7.29 30.84 26.93
C GLY A 114 7.32 32.30 26.47
N ILE A 115 6.59 33.17 27.15
CA ILE A 115 6.52 34.60 26.83
C ILE A 115 7.79 35.29 27.34
N GLY A 116 8.42 36.08 26.46
CA GLY A 116 9.72 36.70 26.75
C GLY A 116 10.92 35.76 26.66
N VAL A 117 10.71 34.47 26.36
CA VAL A 117 11.81 33.54 26.11
C VAL A 117 12.36 33.78 24.71
N VAL A 118 13.58 34.33 24.64
CA VAL A 118 14.33 34.49 23.40
C VAL A 118 15.37 33.38 23.33
N VAL A 119 15.28 32.53 22.31
CA VAL A 119 16.31 31.53 22.03
C VAL A 119 17.35 32.14 21.10
N THR A 120 18.61 32.17 21.52
CA THR A 120 19.70 32.77 20.72
C THR A 120 20.29 31.75 19.74
N PRO A 121 20.92 32.19 18.64
CA PRO A 121 21.63 31.29 17.72
C PRO A 121 22.66 30.41 18.42
N GLU A 122 23.39 30.96 19.39
CA GLU A 122 24.44 30.26 20.14
C GLU A 122 23.84 29.11 20.97
N GLN A 123 22.66 29.32 21.57
CA GLN A 123 21.96 28.25 22.29
C GLN A 123 21.55 27.11 21.35
N ILE A 124 21.15 27.42 20.12
CA ILE A 124 20.80 26.44 19.09
C ILE A 124 22.05 25.67 18.66
N GLU A 125 23.15 26.37 18.40
CA GLU A 125 24.45 25.79 18.05
C GLU A 125 24.90 24.79 19.12
N GLU A 126 24.91 25.18 20.40
CA GLU A 126 25.29 24.32 21.52
C GLU A 126 24.34 23.11 21.69
N ALA A 127 23.04 23.31 21.47
CA ALA A 127 22.06 22.23 21.59
C ALA A 127 22.21 21.19 20.47
N VAL A 128 22.47 21.65 19.24
CA VAL A 128 22.74 20.80 18.09
C VAL A 128 24.08 20.09 18.25
N GLU A 129 25.12 20.80 18.68
CA GLU A 129 26.45 20.22 18.92
C GLU A 129 26.37 19.12 20.00
N ALA A 130 25.64 19.36 21.09
CA ALA A 130 25.43 18.36 22.14
C ALA A 130 24.65 17.13 21.65
N ALA A 131 23.72 17.29 20.70
CA ALA A 131 23.02 16.17 20.07
C ALA A 131 23.96 15.39 19.13
N ILE A 132 24.75 16.09 18.32
CA ILE A 132 25.73 15.48 17.42
C ILE A 132 26.79 14.72 18.21
N CYS A 133 27.32 15.29 19.29
CA CYS A 133 28.31 14.64 20.16
C CYS A 133 27.78 13.33 20.76
N ARG A 134 26.51 13.28 21.18
CA ARG A 134 25.88 12.05 21.70
C ARG A 134 25.76 10.95 20.65
N HIS A 135 25.60 11.30 19.38
CA HIS A 135 25.44 10.34 18.28
C HIS A 135 26.66 10.24 17.36
N ARG A 136 27.80 10.85 17.74
CA ARG A 136 28.96 11.04 16.86
C ARG A 136 29.45 9.75 16.21
N THR A 137 29.60 8.69 16.99
CA THR A 137 30.06 7.38 16.51
C THR A 137 29.12 6.80 15.45
N ARG A 138 27.80 6.95 15.64
CA ARG A 138 26.79 6.47 14.70
C ARG A 138 26.66 7.38 13.48
N LEU A 139 26.80 8.68 13.65
CA LEU A 139 26.82 9.65 12.54
C LEU A 139 27.99 9.38 11.60
N LEU A 140 29.18 9.09 12.14
CA LEU A 140 30.36 8.79 11.33
C LEU A 140 30.24 7.44 10.60
N SER A 141 29.61 6.44 11.20
CA SER A 141 29.45 5.11 10.58
C SER A 141 28.28 5.04 9.59
N GLU A 142 27.14 5.66 9.92
CA GLU A 142 25.93 5.66 9.09
C GLU A 142 25.88 6.83 8.09
N ARG A 143 26.77 7.81 8.21
CA ARG A 143 26.81 9.04 7.41
C ARG A 143 25.41 9.65 7.20
N TYR A 144 25.00 9.88 5.95
CA TYR A 144 23.71 10.48 5.62
C TYR A 144 22.53 9.49 5.68
N HIS A 145 22.77 8.21 5.96
CA HIS A 145 21.71 7.24 6.30
C HIS A 145 21.26 7.32 7.76
N PHE A 146 21.96 8.10 8.59
CA PHE A 146 21.53 8.39 9.95
C PHE A 146 20.22 9.19 9.95
N ASN A 147 19.30 8.86 10.86
CA ASN A 147 18.05 9.60 11.00
C ASN A 147 18.28 10.98 11.65
N MET A 148 18.48 12.01 10.82
CA MET A 148 18.68 13.39 11.27
C MET A 148 17.50 13.95 12.10
N GLY A 149 16.32 13.32 12.03
CA GLY A 149 15.18 13.62 12.90
C GLY A 149 15.45 13.45 14.38
N VAL A 150 16.39 12.57 14.75
CA VAL A 150 16.82 12.38 16.14
C VAL A 150 17.52 13.63 16.68
N LEU A 151 18.43 14.22 15.89
CA LEU A 151 19.17 15.43 16.28
C LEU A 151 18.23 16.62 16.45
N MET A 152 17.33 16.82 15.47
CA MET A 152 16.31 17.87 15.55
C MET A 152 15.36 17.68 16.73
N GLY A 153 14.97 16.43 17.03
CA GLY A 153 14.12 16.11 18.17
C GLY A 153 14.78 16.43 19.51
N GLU A 154 16.05 16.04 19.67
CA GLU A 154 16.81 16.33 20.90
C GLU A 154 17.06 17.84 21.08
N ALA A 155 17.43 18.54 20.01
CA ALA A 155 17.59 20.00 20.06
C ALA A 155 16.27 20.70 20.42
N ARG A 156 15.14 20.25 19.85
CA ARG A 156 13.81 20.80 20.16
C ARG A 156 13.37 20.49 21.59
N ASN A 157 13.71 19.33 22.12
CA ASN A 157 13.41 19.00 23.52
C ASN A 157 14.18 19.90 24.50
N LYS A 158 15.43 20.27 24.16
CA LYS A 158 16.24 21.20 24.96
C LYS A 158 15.78 22.66 24.79
N LEU A 159 15.39 23.04 23.58
CA LEU A 159 14.98 24.39 23.20
C LEU A 159 13.53 24.38 22.72
N LYS A 160 12.60 24.19 23.65
CA LYS A 160 11.15 24.07 23.36
C LYS A 160 10.65 25.20 22.45
N TRP A 161 11.08 26.44 22.68
CA TRP A 161 10.59 27.64 22.02
C TRP A 161 11.37 28.08 20.77
N ALA A 162 12.38 27.31 20.35
CA ALA A 162 13.19 27.64 19.19
C ALA A 162 12.44 27.39 17.87
N ASP A 163 12.76 28.20 16.86
CA ASP A 163 12.26 27.99 15.50
C ASP A 163 12.85 26.69 14.92
N GLY A 164 11.97 25.76 14.57
CA GLY A 164 12.36 24.46 14.01
C GLY A 164 13.11 24.55 12.67
N LYS A 165 12.91 25.63 11.90
CA LYS A 165 13.65 25.89 10.66
C LYS A 165 15.09 26.31 10.97
N ILE A 166 15.29 27.12 12.02
CA ILE A 166 16.64 27.51 12.45
C ILE A 166 17.39 26.31 12.99
N ILE A 167 16.76 25.49 13.86
CA ILE A 167 17.34 24.22 14.34
C ILE A 167 17.73 23.33 13.17
N LYS A 168 16.86 23.17 12.17
CA LYS A 168 17.14 22.34 11.00
C LYS A 168 18.36 22.85 10.23
N ASN A 169 18.41 24.14 9.94
CA ASN A 169 19.53 24.73 9.20
C ASN A 169 20.85 24.51 9.93
N GLU A 170 20.84 24.64 11.26
CA GLU A 170 22.03 24.40 12.09
C GLU A 170 22.45 22.92 12.11
N VAL A 171 21.49 21.99 12.24
CA VAL A 171 21.75 20.55 12.10
C VAL A 171 22.36 20.25 10.73
N ASP A 172 21.78 20.77 9.65
CA ASP A 172 22.27 20.53 8.28
C ASP A 172 23.70 21.06 8.11
N LEU A 173 24.03 22.23 8.69
CA LEU A 173 25.35 22.85 8.64
C LEU A 173 26.40 22.04 9.42
N GLN A 174 26.14 21.73 10.70
CA GLN A 174 27.10 20.98 11.52
C GLN A 174 27.29 19.54 11.04
N VAL A 175 26.24 18.89 10.55
CA VAL A 175 26.35 17.55 9.95
C VAL A 175 27.15 17.59 8.65
N LEU A 176 26.96 18.61 7.81
CA LEU A 176 27.78 18.80 6.61
C LEU A 176 29.26 19.02 6.97
N ASN A 177 29.54 19.81 8.00
CA ASN A 177 30.91 20.02 8.48
C ASN A 177 31.53 18.73 9.04
N LEU A 178 30.74 17.88 9.69
CA LEU A 178 31.21 16.62 10.26
C LEU A 178 31.43 15.52 9.20
N LEU A 179 30.50 15.37 8.25
CA LEU A 179 30.48 14.24 7.32
C LEU A 179 31.07 14.57 5.94
N GLY A 180 31.21 15.86 5.61
CA GLY A 180 31.54 16.32 4.26
C GLY A 180 30.39 16.15 3.28
N PRO A 181 30.58 16.47 1.98
CA PRO A 181 29.53 16.39 0.98
C PRO A 181 28.97 14.97 0.82
N LYS A 182 27.71 14.88 0.37
CA LYS A 182 27.05 13.60 0.06
C LYS A 182 27.76 12.89 -1.09
N THR A 183 28.05 11.61 -0.90
CA THR A 183 28.63 10.73 -1.92
C THR A 183 27.54 9.91 -2.62
N GLU A 184 27.87 9.19 -3.69
CA GLU A 184 26.91 8.29 -4.37
C GLU A 184 26.39 7.18 -3.43
N ALA A 185 27.25 6.65 -2.55
CA ALA A 185 26.85 5.66 -1.53
C ALA A 185 25.83 6.22 -0.54
N ASP A 186 25.90 7.51 -0.21
CA ASP A 186 24.95 8.20 0.68
C ASP A 186 23.55 8.35 0.04
N LEU A 187 23.43 8.20 -1.29
CA LEU A 187 22.17 8.29 -2.03
C LEU A 187 21.47 6.93 -2.17
N GLU A 188 22.15 5.82 -1.88
CA GLU A 188 21.55 4.49 -1.87
C GLU A 188 20.54 4.35 -0.73
N LYS A 189 19.29 3.99 -1.03
CA LYS A 189 18.26 3.80 -0.01
C LYS A 189 18.51 2.49 0.76
N LYS A 190 18.59 2.55 2.10
CA LYS A 190 18.55 1.34 2.96
C LYS A 190 17.32 0.50 2.61
N SER A 191 17.53 -0.75 2.22
CA SER A 191 16.45 -1.72 2.02
C SER A 191 15.65 -1.88 3.32
N LYS A 192 14.33 -1.75 3.28
CA LYS A 192 13.48 -2.05 4.44
C LYS A 192 13.71 -3.50 4.85
N VAL A 193 13.89 -3.70 6.16
CA VAL A 193 14.34 -4.98 6.71
C VAL A 193 13.15 -5.93 6.85
N ASN A 194 13.03 -6.88 5.91
CA ASN A 194 11.88 -7.79 5.78
C ASN A 194 11.64 -8.70 7.00
N TYR A 195 12.66 -9.12 7.73
CA TYR A 195 12.52 -10.11 8.82
C TYR A 195 11.86 -9.58 10.11
N LYS A 196 11.54 -8.28 10.19
CA LYS A 196 10.90 -7.68 11.37
C LYS A 196 9.37 -7.68 11.30
N THR A 197 8.79 -8.26 10.25
CA THR A 197 7.34 -8.30 10.05
C THR A 197 6.69 -9.32 10.99
N GLU A 198 5.46 -9.05 11.40
CA GLU A 198 4.70 -9.91 12.30
C GLU A 198 4.58 -11.34 11.74
N GLY A 199 4.86 -12.34 12.58
CA GLY A 199 4.83 -13.76 12.21
C GLY A 199 6.06 -14.27 11.46
N TYR A 200 7.01 -13.40 11.09
CA TYR A 200 8.26 -13.84 10.47
C TYR A 200 9.13 -14.59 11.48
N VAL A 201 9.64 -15.76 11.09
CA VAL A 201 10.48 -16.60 11.94
C VAL A 201 11.94 -16.40 11.56
N VAL A 202 12.78 -16.05 12.53
CA VAL A 202 14.23 -15.94 12.35
C VAL A 202 14.88 -17.27 12.73
N THR A 203 15.32 -18.01 11.72
CA THR A 203 16.11 -19.24 11.89
C THR A 203 17.60 -18.90 11.98
N PRO A 204 18.48 -19.84 12.42
CA PRO A 204 19.93 -19.62 12.43
C PRO A 204 20.51 -19.21 11.07
N ASN A 205 19.87 -19.63 9.97
CA ASN A 205 20.30 -19.35 8.60
C ASN A 205 19.70 -18.07 8.01
N THR A 206 18.71 -17.44 8.66
CA THR A 206 17.96 -16.31 8.09
C THR A 206 18.85 -15.15 7.68
N MET A 207 19.85 -14.78 8.48
CA MET A 207 20.74 -13.65 8.15
C MET A 207 21.63 -13.96 6.95
N ASN A 208 22.11 -15.20 6.82
CA ASN A 208 22.89 -15.64 5.67
C ASN A 208 22.04 -15.69 4.39
N LEU A 209 20.80 -16.16 4.49
CA LEU A 209 19.84 -16.19 3.39
C LEU A 209 19.49 -14.78 2.91
N LEU A 210 19.28 -13.84 3.85
CA LEU A 210 19.03 -12.44 3.52
C LEU A 210 20.24 -11.77 2.88
N LYS A 211 21.46 -12.10 3.32
CA LYS A 211 22.67 -11.61 2.68
C LYS A 211 22.73 -12.06 1.21
N LYS A 212 22.55 -13.35 0.94
CA LYS A 212 22.49 -13.89 -0.44
C LYS A 212 21.38 -13.24 -1.25
N HIS A 213 20.21 -13.06 -0.66
CA HIS A 213 19.10 -12.36 -1.28
C HIS A 213 19.46 -10.92 -1.67
N LEU A 214 20.13 -10.17 -0.79
CA LEU A 214 20.59 -8.81 -1.09
C LEU A 214 21.67 -8.79 -2.17
N GLU A 215 22.57 -9.76 -2.20
CA GLU A 215 23.57 -9.92 -3.26
C GLU A 215 22.90 -10.13 -4.64
N VAL A 216 21.82 -10.91 -4.70
CA VAL A 216 21.05 -11.15 -5.94
C VAL A 216 20.20 -9.95 -6.35
N THR A 217 19.62 -9.24 -5.39
CA THR A 217 18.60 -8.21 -5.66
C THR A 217 19.12 -6.77 -5.62
N GLY A 218 20.30 -6.53 -5.05
CA GLY A 218 20.78 -5.17 -4.78
C GLY A 218 19.85 -4.37 -3.86
N GLY A 219 19.00 -5.04 -3.06
CA GLY A 219 17.98 -4.38 -2.24
C GLY A 219 16.77 -3.85 -3.02
N GLN A 220 16.63 -4.20 -4.31
CA GLN A 220 15.52 -3.80 -5.16
C GLN A 220 14.19 -4.46 -4.72
N VAL A 221 13.09 -3.71 -4.79
CA VAL A 221 11.74 -4.26 -4.59
C VAL A 221 11.38 -5.22 -5.73
N ARG A 222 10.86 -6.41 -5.39
CA ARG A 222 10.46 -7.46 -6.33
C ARG A 222 9.08 -7.96 -5.93
N THR A 223 8.10 -7.82 -6.81
CA THR A 223 6.72 -8.31 -6.64
C THR A 223 6.38 -9.28 -7.77
N ARG A 224 5.22 -9.95 -7.68
CA ARG A 224 4.70 -10.76 -8.79
C ARG A 224 3.18 -10.72 -8.86
N PHE A 225 2.66 -10.72 -10.07
CA PHE A 225 1.24 -10.98 -10.35
C PHE A 225 1.13 -12.39 -10.93
N PRO A 226 0.52 -13.35 -10.19
CA PRO A 226 0.43 -14.73 -10.65
C PRO A 226 -0.98 -15.17 -11.06
N PRO A 227 -1.45 -14.84 -12.28
CA PRO A 227 -2.76 -15.27 -12.75
C PRO A 227 -2.74 -16.72 -13.26
N GLU A 228 -3.86 -17.42 -13.08
CA GLU A 228 -4.11 -18.68 -13.80
C GLU A 228 -4.26 -18.37 -15.31
N PRO A 229 -3.54 -19.08 -16.20
CA PRO A 229 -3.53 -18.82 -17.64
C PRO A 229 -4.82 -19.25 -18.35
N ASN A 230 -5.76 -19.85 -17.65
CA ASN A 230 -7.09 -20.21 -18.14
C ASN A 230 -8.17 -19.18 -17.72
N GLY A 231 -7.78 -18.15 -16.96
CA GLY A 231 -8.68 -17.25 -16.24
C GLY A 231 -9.14 -16.05 -17.07
N ILE A 232 -10.43 -15.69 -16.93
CA ILE A 232 -10.93 -14.42 -17.47
C ILE A 232 -10.66 -13.32 -16.44
N LEU A 233 -9.76 -12.39 -16.77
CA LEU A 233 -9.49 -11.25 -15.90
C LEU A 233 -10.71 -10.35 -15.75
N HIS A 234 -10.91 -9.83 -14.56
CA HIS A 234 -12.08 -9.04 -14.18
C HIS A 234 -11.65 -7.87 -13.32
N ILE A 235 -12.55 -6.94 -13.00
CA ILE A 235 -12.20 -5.71 -12.27
C ILE A 235 -11.46 -5.94 -10.94
N GLY A 236 -11.75 -7.03 -10.22
CA GLY A 236 -10.96 -7.43 -9.05
C GLY A 236 -9.48 -7.69 -9.34
N HIS A 237 -9.15 -8.22 -10.52
CA HIS A 237 -7.78 -8.41 -10.98
C HIS A 237 -7.09 -7.08 -11.30
N ALA A 238 -7.81 -6.03 -11.72
CA ALA A 238 -7.20 -4.72 -11.89
C ALA A 238 -6.64 -4.17 -10.57
N LYS A 239 -7.26 -4.47 -9.43
CA LYS A 239 -6.68 -4.15 -8.10
C LYS A 239 -5.39 -4.94 -7.86
N ALA A 240 -5.37 -6.23 -8.18
CA ALA A 240 -4.17 -7.06 -8.03
C ALA A 240 -3.01 -6.60 -8.93
N ILE A 241 -3.30 -6.25 -10.19
CA ILE A 241 -2.33 -5.71 -11.15
C ILE A 241 -1.80 -4.36 -10.64
N ASN A 242 -2.69 -3.40 -10.34
CA ASN A 242 -2.28 -2.09 -9.84
C ASN A 242 -1.49 -2.19 -8.54
N PHE A 243 -1.81 -3.13 -7.66
CA PHE A 243 -1.09 -3.26 -6.41
C PHE A 243 0.30 -3.90 -6.61
N ASN A 244 0.42 -5.00 -7.34
CA ASN A 244 1.72 -5.64 -7.55
C ASN A 244 2.65 -4.81 -8.43
N PHE A 245 2.19 -4.38 -9.61
CA PHE A 245 2.99 -3.59 -10.54
C PHE A 245 3.17 -2.15 -10.06
N GLY A 246 2.10 -1.53 -9.54
CA GLY A 246 2.16 -0.16 -9.03
C GLY A 246 3.04 -0.05 -7.79
N PHE A 247 3.04 -1.05 -6.89
CA PHE A 247 3.94 -1.06 -5.73
C PHE A 247 5.41 -1.16 -6.16
N ALA A 248 5.74 -2.05 -7.11
CA ALA A 248 7.07 -2.12 -7.68
C ALA A 248 7.47 -0.77 -8.30
N LYS A 249 6.65 -0.23 -9.20
CA LYS A 249 6.91 1.05 -9.89
C LYS A 249 7.11 2.21 -8.91
N ALA A 250 6.27 2.33 -7.88
CA ALA A 250 6.36 3.40 -6.89
C ALA A 250 7.63 3.33 -6.03
N ASN A 251 8.27 2.16 -5.92
CA ASN A 251 9.46 1.95 -5.11
C ASN A 251 10.73 1.70 -5.95
N GLY A 252 10.69 1.94 -7.28
CA GLY A 252 11.84 1.67 -8.16
C GLY A 252 12.20 0.19 -8.31
N GLY A 253 11.21 -0.69 -8.10
CA GLY A 253 11.34 -2.12 -8.17
C GLY A 253 10.85 -2.72 -9.50
N ILE A 254 10.80 -4.06 -9.52
CA ILE A 254 10.34 -4.87 -10.66
C ILE A 254 9.16 -5.76 -10.26
N CYS A 255 8.33 -6.12 -11.23
CA CYS A 255 7.22 -7.05 -11.04
C CYS A 255 7.27 -8.15 -12.11
N PHE A 256 7.19 -9.40 -11.67
CA PHE A 256 7.05 -10.56 -12.54
C PHE A 256 5.59 -10.75 -12.94
N LEU A 257 5.33 -11.13 -14.19
CA LEU A 257 4.08 -11.76 -14.59
C LEU A 257 4.33 -13.26 -14.61
N ARG A 258 3.86 -13.97 -13.58
CA ARG A 258 4.14 -15.40 -13.43
C ARG A 258 2.89 -16.22 -13.66
N TYR A 259 2.72 -16.85 -14.82
CA TYR A 259 1.54 -17.68 -15.05
C TYR A 259 1.52 -18.87 -14.08
N ASP A 260 0.37 -19.07 -13.43
CA ASP A 260 0.11 -20.24 -12.59
C ASP A 260 -0.42 -21.39 -13.46
N ASP A 261 0.50 -22.04 -14.17
CA ASP A 261 0.25 -23.24 -14.98
C ASP A 261 0.50 -24.54 -14.19
N THR A 262 0.40 -24.52 -12.86
CA THR A 262 0.61 -25.73 -12.04
C THR A 262 -0.35 -26.87 -12.35
N ASN A 263 -1.51 -26.54 -12.92
CA ASN A 263 -2.57 -27.48 -13.23
C ASN A 263 -2.54 -27.83 -14.74
N PRO A 264 -2.24 -29.09 -15.12
CA PRO A 264 -2.30 -29.50 -16.52
C PRO A 264 -3.77 -29.53 -16.99
N GLU A 265 -4.20 -28.45 -17.63
CA GLU A 265 -5.49 -28.35 -18.32
C GLU A 265 -5.27 -28.14 -19.82
N LYS A 266 -6.32 -28.39 -20.62
CA LYS A 266 -6.34 -27.95 -22.02
C LYS A 266 -6.43 -26.44 -22.05
N GLU A 267 -5.27 -25.80 -22.02
CA GLU A 267 -5.17 -24.36 -22.06
C GLU A 267 -5.26 -23.84 -23.49
N GLU A 268 -5.94 -22.70 -23.64
CA GLU A 268 -6.04 -22.01 -24.91
C GLU A 268 -5.09 -20.81 -24.90
N GLU A 269 -4.15 -20.77 -25.84
CA GLU A 269 -3.12 -19.73 -26.00
C GLU A 269 -3.70 -18.30 -26.00
N LYS A 270 -4.96 -18.15 -26.42
CA LYS A 270 -5.72 -16.89 -26.39
C LYS A 270 -5.77 -16.24 -25.00
N TYR A 271 -5.82 -17.03 -23.93
CA TYR A 271 -5.92 -16.51 -22.56
C TYR A 271 -4.58 -15.98 -22.06
N PHE A 272 -3.46 -16.63 -22.41
CA PHE A 272 -2.12 -16.11 -22.13
C PHE A 272 -1.92 -14.74 -22.76
N ALA A 273 -2.15 -14.64 -24.07
CA ALA A 273 -2.02 -13.39 -24.81
C ALA A 273 -2.95 -12.31 -24.26
N GLY A 274 -4.21 -12.67 -23.93
CA GLY A 274 -5.18 -11.74 -23.37
C GLY A 274 -4.80 -11.21 -21.98
N ILE A 275 -4.18 -12.03 -21.12
CA ILE A 275 -3.71 -11.59 -19.81
C ILE A 275 -2.59 -10.55 -19.96
N LEU A 276 -1.60 -10.82 -20.82
CA LEU A 276 -0.50 -9.90 -21.06
C LEU A 276 -1.00 -8.58 -21.68
N ASP A 277 -1.86 -8.66 -22.70
CA ASP A 277 -2.48 -7.49 -23.33
C ASP A 277 -3.24 -6.62 -22.31
N ILE A 278 -3.92 -7.21 -21.33
CA ILE A 278 -4.61 -6.46 -20.28
C ILE A 278 -3.63 -5.79 -19.30
N VAL A 279 -2.53 -6.46 -18.95
CA VAL A 279 -1.48 -5.86 -18.11
C VAL A 279 -0.86 -4.65 -18.81
N GLU A 280 -0.53 -4.79 -20.10
CA GLU A 280 0.01 -3.72 -20.94
C GLU A 280 -0.99 -2.60 -21.17
N TRP A 281 -2.27 -2.93 -21.42
CA TRP A 281 -3.34 -1.97 -21.56
C TRP A 281 -3.52 -1.10 -20.32
N LEU A 282 -3.38 -1.68 -19.12
CA LEU A 282 -3.40 -0.93 -17.85
C LEU A 282 -2.14 -0.08 -17.62
N GLY A 283 -1.17 -0.07 -18.54
CA GLY A 283 0.03 0.77 -18.50
C GLY A 283 1.18 0.20 -17.68
N TYR A 284 1.21 -1.12 -17.51
CA TYR A 284 2.28 -1.83 -16.81
C TYR A 284 3.02 -2.76 -17.76
N THR A 285 4.33 -2.91 -17.56
CA THR A 285 5.17 -3.82 -18.34
C THR A 285 5.84 -4.80 -17.36
N PRO A 286 5.68 -6.12 -17.55
CA PRO A 286 6.41 -7.11 -16.77
C PRO A 286 7.92 -6.98 -16.95
N TYR A 287 8.66 -7.12 -15.86
CA TYR A 287 10.12 -7.24 -15.92
C TYR A 287 10.52 -8.53 -16.64
N ALA A 288 9.83 -9.62 -16.30
CA ALA A 288 9.93 -10.91 -16.95
C ALA A 288 8.57 -11.60 -16.91
N VAL A 289 8.31 -12.41 -17.93
CA VAL A 289 7.18 -13.33 -17.99
C VAL A 289 7.72 -14.73 -17.67
N THR A 290 7.27 -15.30 -16.56
CA THR A 290 7.69 -16.61 -16.06
C THR A 290 6.48 -17.54 -15.93
N HIS A 291 6.72 -18.83 -15.79
CA HIS A 291 5.69 -19.84 -15.56
C HIS A 291 6.04 -20.65 -14.32
N ALA A 292 5.05 -21.09 -13.56
CA ALA A 292 5.30 -22.01 -12.46
C ALA A 292 5.96 -23.31 -12.95
N SER A 293 5.60 -23.77 -14.16
CA SER A 293 6.20 -24.94 -14.80
C SER A 293 7.68 -24.79 -15.14
N ASP A 294 8.20 -23.56 -15.25
CA ASP A 294 9.63 -23.32 -15.45
C ASP A 294 10.46 -23.81 -14.23
N TYR A 295 9.81 -24.01 -13.07
CA TYR A 295 10.45 -24.41 -11.81
C TYR A 295 10.11 -25.84 -11.37
N PHE A 296 9.47 -26.68 -12.20
CA PHE A 296 9.05 -28.03 -11.76
C PHE A 296 10.22 -28.92 -11.32
N ASP A 297 11.39 -28.81 -11.95
CA ASP A 297 12.55 -29.60 -11.56
C ASP A 297 13.04 -29.19 -10.14
N GLU A 298 13.15 -27.89 -9.86
CA GLU A 298 13.52 -27.35 -8.54
C GLU A 298 12.45 -27.64 -7.48
N LEU A 299 11.17 -27.47 -7.81
CA LEU A 299 10.06 -27.78 -6.91
C LEU A 299 10.04 -29.27 -6.54
N TYR A 300 10.38 -30.17 -7.47
CA TYR A 300 10.48 -31.60 -7.18
C TYR A 300 11.69 -31.89 -6.29
N ALA A 301 12.85 -31.28 -6.56
CA ALA A 301 14.04 -31.43 -5.73
C ALA A 301 13.81 -30.96 -4.28
N LEU A 302 13.12 -29.82 -4.10
CA LEU A 302 12.72 -29.31 -2.79
C LEU A 302 11.71 -30.23 -2.09
N ALA A 303 10.83 -30.89 -2.85
CA ALA A 303 9.89 -31.86 -2.28
C ALA A 303 10.60 -33.11 -1.75
N VAL A 304 11.60 -33.59 -2.48
CA VAL A 304 12.49 -34.66 -2.04
C VAL A 304 13.27 -34.27 -0.78
N ASP A 305 13.82 -33.05 -0.71
CA ASP A 305 14.50 -32.55 0.48
C ASP A 305 13.55 -32.44 1.68
N LEU A 306 12.31 -32.00 1.46
CA LEU A 306 11.28 -31.94 2.50
C LEU A 306 10.98 -33.33 3.10
N ILE A 307 10.94 -34.38 2.27
CA ILE A 307 10.79 -35.77 2.73
C ILE A 307 12.01 -36.21 3.54
N LYS A 308 13.24 -35.95 3.04
CA LYS A 308 14.50 -36.29 3.73
C LYS A 308 14.63 -35.65 5.11
N ARG A 309 14.08 -34.45 5.28
CA ARG A 309 14.02 -33.73 6.56
C ARG A 309 12.89 -34.21 7.48
N GLY A 310 12.09 -35.20 7.06
CA GLY A 310 10.96 -35.73 7.83
C GLY A 310 9.75 -34.79 7.88
N HIS A 311 9.68 -33.81 6.96
CA HIS A 311 8.63 -32.79 6.91
C HIS A 311 7.57 -33.07 5.82
N ALA A 312 7.67 -34.17 5.09
CA ALA A 312 6.64 -34.62 4.16
C ALA A 312 6.61 -36.14 4.05
N TYR A 313 5.46 -36.68 3.66
CA TYR A 313 5.23 -38.12 3.52
C TYR A 313 4.24 -38.42 2.40
N ILE A 314 4.30 -39.63 1.85
CA ILE A 314 3.31 -40.11 0.88
C ILE A 314 2.06 -40.63 1.60
N CYS A 315 0.88 -40.31 1.08
CA CYS A 315 -0.40 -40.63 1.68
C CYS A 315 -1.33 -41.26 0.65
N HIS A 316 -2.06 -42.31 1.04
CA HIS A 316 -3.05 -43.00 0.21
C HIS A 316 -4.50 -42.75 0.65
N GLN A 317 -4.73 -41.80 1.58
CA GLN A 317 -6.08 -41.36 1.89
C GLN A 317 -6.72 -40.74 0.66
N LYS A 318 -7.98 -41.11 0.41
CA LYS A 318 -8.77 -40.54 -0.68
C LYS A 318 -9.24 -39.13 -0.33
N VAL A 319 -9.61 -38.35 -1.34
CA VAL A 319 -10.06 -36.96 -1.17
C VAL A 319 -11.28 -36.88 -0.25
N GLU A 320 -12.16 -37.88 -0.31
CA GLU A 320 -13.37 -38.00 0.51
C GLU A 320 -13.05 -38.17 1.99
N GLU A 321 -11.95 -38.86 2.32
CA GLU A 321 -11.52 -39.13 3.70
C GLU A 321 -10.81 -37.93 4.34
N ILE A 322 -10.30 -37.03 3.51
CA ILE A 322 -9.61 -35.79 3.93
C ILE A 322 -10.60 -34.61 4.01
N LYS A 323 -11.78 -34.72 3.39
CA LYS A 323 -12.83 -33.69 3.39
C LYS A 323 -13.73 -33.82 4.62
N GLY A 324 -13.87 -32.74 5.41
CA GLY A 324 -14.83 -32.67 6.51
C GLY A 324 -14.34 -31.82 7.68
N HIS A 325 -15.16 -31.70 8.73
CA HIS A 325 -14.72 -31.19 10.03
C HIS A 325 -14.01 -32.33 10.77
N ASN A 326 -12.73 -32.15 11.10
CA ASN A 326 -11.86 -33.13 11.77
C ASN A 326 -11.65 -34.46 11.02
N PRO A 327 -11.01 -34.43 9.82
CA PRO A 327 -10.65 -35.66 9.14
C PRO A 327 -9.69 -36.52 10.01
N PRO A 328 -9.80 -37.86 9.97
CA PRO A 328 -8.90 -38.73 10.72
C PRO A 328 -7.45 -38.51 10.28
N PRO A 329 -6.48 -38.58 11.22
CA PRO A 329 -5.07 -38.45 10.88
C PRO A 329 -4.69 -39.52 9.85
N SER A 330 -3.77 -39.17 8.95
CA SER A 330 -3.32 -40.14 7.95
C SER A 330 -2.65 -41.33 8.63
N PRO A 331 -3.08 -42.58 8.34
CA PRO A 331 -2.39 -43.79 8.83
C PRO A 331 -0.91 -43.86 8.40
N TRP A 332 -0.55 -43.05 7.42
CA TRP A 332 0.74 -43.06 6.75
C TRP A 332 1.65 -41.91 7.15
N ARG A 333 1.22 -41.08 8.10
CA ARG A 333 1.94 -39.87 8.54
C ARG A 333 3.34 -40.14 9.11
N ASP A 334 3.50 -41.30 9.74
CA ASP A 334 4.73 -41.70 10.44
C ASP A 334 5.46 -42.85 9.74
N ARG A 335 5.17 -43.07 8.44
CA ARG A 335 5.93 -44.04 7.64
C ARG A 335 7.42 -43.64 7.55
N PRO A 336 8.34 -44.60 7.37
CA PRO A 336 9.76 -44.32 7.18
C PRO A 336 10.04 -43.34 6.02
N ILE A 337 11.12 -42.57 6.15
CA ILE A 337 11.55 -41.59 5.14
C ILE A 337 11.87 -42.29 3.83
N GLU A 338 12.58 -43.41 3.90
CA GLU A 338 13.00 -44.22 2.75
C GLU A 338 11.79 -44.76 1.97
N GLU A 339 10.73 -45.14 2.67
CA GLU A 339 9.48 -45.59 2.07
C GLU A 339 8.79 -44.44 1.32
N SER A 340 8.73 -43.25 1.92
CA SER A 340 8.18 -42.05 1.27
C SER A 340 8.98 -41.65 0.02
N LEU A 341 10.31 -41.74 0.06
CA LEU A 341 11.17 -41.43 -1.08
C LEU A 341 10.94 -42.38 -2.25
N LEU A 342 10.88 -43.69 -1.97
CA LEU A 342 10.60 -44.71 -2.98
C LEU A 342 9.23 -44.46 -3.64
N LEU A 343 8.21 -44.24 -2.82
CA LEU A 343 6.84 -44.07 -3.31
C LEU A 343 6.66 -42.75 -4.06
N PHE A 344 7.36 -41.68 -3.67
CA PHE A 344 7.29 -40.42 -4.41
C PHE A 344 7.94 -40.52 -5.80
N GLU A 345 9.04 -41.25 -5.92
CA GLU A 345 9.64 -41.57 -7.21
C GLU A 345 8.74 -42.50 -8.05
N ASP A 346 8.04 -43.44 -7.42
CA ASP A 346 7.05 -44.29 -8.08
C ASP A 346 5.83 -43.49 -8.56
N MET A 347 5.38 -42.47 -7.82
CA MET A 347 4.37 -41.51 -8.29
C MET A 347 4.87 -40.75 -9.52
N ARG A 348 6.12 -40.26 -9.51
CA ARG A 348 6.74 -39.57 -10.65
C ARG A 348 6.86 -40.47 -11.89
N LYS A 349 7.07 -41.78 -11.70
CA LYS A 349 7.13 -42.80 -12.76
C LYS A 349 5.76 -43.27 -13.25
N GLY A 350 4.66 -42.71 -12.73
CA GLY A 350 3.32 -43.07 -13.16
C GLY A 350 2.86 -44.45 -12.71
N LYS A 351 3.34 -44.97 -11.57
CA LYS A 351 2.94 -46.28 -11.05
C LYS A 351 1.60 -46.29 -10.29
N PHE A 352 0.97 -45.13 -10.12
CA PHE A 352 -0.26 -44.95 -9.34
C PHE A 352 -1.33 -44.22 -10.16
N GLY A 353 -2.59 -44.60 -10.02
CA GLY A 353 -3.73 -43.89 -10.60
C GLY A 353 -3.93 -42.49 -10.01
N GLU A 354 -4.69 -41.63 -10.70
CA GLU A 354 -5.05 -40.31 -10.16
C GLU A 354 -5.80 -40.45 -8.83
N GLY A 355 -5.30 -39.77 -7.79
CA GLY A 355 -5.89 -39.80 -6.45
C GLY A 355 -5.52 -41.01 -5.59
N GLU A 356 -4.75 -41.97 -6.10
CA GLU A 356 -4.28 -43.13 -5.31
C GLU A 356 -3.13 -42.80 -4.34
N ALA A 357 -2.37 -41.75 -4.65
CA ALA A 357 -1.28 -41.27 -3.80
C ALA A 357 -1.14 -39.74 -3.88
N THR A 358 -0.73 -39.14 -2.75
CA THR A 358 -0.43 -37.71 -2.63
C THR A 358 0.81 -37.50 -1.77
N LEU A 359 1.61 -36.47 -2.08
CA LEU A 359 2.61 -35.97 -1.13
C LEU A 359 1.94 -34.97 -0.20
N ARG A 360 2.09 -35.14 1.11
CA ARG A 360 1.54 -34.21 2.12
C ARG A 360 2.66 -33.62 2.96
N MET A 361 2.56 -32.33 3.25
CA MET A 361 3.43 -31.64 4.21
C MET A 361 3.04 -32.07 5.63
N LYS A 362 4.00 -32.39 6.49
CA LYS A 362 3.78 -32.89 7.85
C LYS A 362 3.67 -31.73 8.84
N MET A 363 2.53 -31.03 8.81
CA MET A 363 2.26 -29.85 9.66
C MET A 363 0.77 -29.68 9.97
N VAL A 364 0.46 -28.85 10.95
CA VAL A 364 -0.91 -28.41 11.24
C VAL A 364 -1.00 -26.91 10.95
N MET A 365 -1.95 -26.52 10.11
CA MET A 365 -2.22 -25.12 9.77
C MET A 365 -2.95 -24.40 10.92
N GLU A 366 -2.92 -23.07 10.93
CA GLU A 366 -3.58 -22.26 11.97
C GLU A 366 -5.11 -22.49 12.06
N ASP A 367 -5.75 -22.82 10.93
CA ASP A 367 -7.17 -23.15 10.86
C ASP A 367 -7.48 -24.60 11.30
N GLY A 368 -6.48 -25.32 11.81
CA GLY A 368 -6.59 -26.71 12.24
C GLY A 368 -6.49 -27.73 11.10
N LYS A 369 -6.36 -27.29 9.85
CA LYS A 369 -6.20 -28.21 8.71
C LYS A 369 -4.88 -28.98 8.84
N MET A 370 -4.98 -30.30 8.92
CA MET A 370 -3.82 -31.18 9.04
C MET A 370 -3.25 -31.57 7.69
N ASP A 371 -1.92 -31.54 7.63
CA ASP A 371 -1.07 -32.03 6.58
C ASP A 371 -1.52 -31.65 5.16
N PRO A 372 -1.39 -30.37 4.75
CA PRO A 372 -1.79 -29.92 3.42
C PRO A 372 -1.06 -30.67 2.30
N VAL A 373 -1.76 -30.93 1.20
CA VAL A 373 -1.22 -31.65 0.03
C VAL A 373 -0.23 -30.78 -0.73
N ALA A 374 0.97 -31.29 -0.98
CA ALA A 374 2.00 -30.67 -1.79
C ALA A 374 1.98 -31.13 -3.25
N TYR A 375 1.76 -32.43 -3.53
CA TYR A 375 1.70 -32.97 -4.91
C TYR A 375 0.50 -33.89 -5.14
N ARG A 376 0.00 -33.89 -6.37
CA ARG A 376 -1.06 -34.77 -6.88
C ARG A 376 -0.66 -35.41 -8.19
N ILE A 377 -1.18 -36.60 -8.45
CA ILE A 377 -1.02 -37.30 -9.74
C ILE A 377 -2.07 -36.76 -10.71
N LYS A 378 -1.63 -36.43 -11.93
CA LYS A 378 -2.48 -36.11 -13.08
C LYS A 378 -1.82 -36.61 -14.37
N TYR A 379 -2.60 -37.26 -15.22
CA TYR A 379 -2.12 -37.80 -16.50
C TYR A 379 -2.49 -36.94 -17.71
N THR A 380 -3.25 -35.87 -17.51
CA THR A 380 -3.45 -34.87 -18.57
C THR A 380 -2.09 -34.28 -18.96
N PRO A 381 -1.73 -34.27 -20.26
CA PRO A 381 -0.50 -33.64 -20.73
C PRO A 381 -0.47 -32.15 -20.37
N HIS A 382 0.68 -31.66 -19.91
CA HIS A 382 0.86 -30.25 -19.60
C HIS A 382 1.16 -29.43 -20.87
N HIS A 383 0.59 -28.23 -20.99
CA HIS A 383 0.70 -27.44 -22.23
C HIS A 383 2.15 -27.10 -22.62
N ARG A 384 3.03 -26.80 -21.65
CA ARG A 384 4.49 -26.58 -21.85
C ARG A 384 5.37 -27.81 -21.73
N SER A 385 5.25 -28.58 -20.64
CA SER A 385 6.15 -29.69 -20.34
C SER A 385 5.68 -31.04 -20.91
N GLY A 386 4.55 -31.07 -21.63
CA GLY A 386 4.00 -32.27 -22.25
C GLY A 386 3.78 -33.38 -21.24
N ASP A 387 4.27 -34.57 -21.56
CA ASP A 387 4.19 -35.77 -20.71
C ASP A 387 5.44 -35.99 -19.85
N LYS A 388 6.31 -34.97 -19.70
CA LYS A 388 7.52 -35.06 -18.84
C LYS A 388 7.14 -35.35 -17.39
N TRP A 389 5.98 -34.87 -16.95
CA TRP A 389 5.50 -34.98 -15.57
C TRP A 389 4.09 -35.59 -15.52
N CYS A 390 3.88 -36.50 -14.57
CA CYS A 390 2.55 -36.99 -14.19
C CYS A 390 2.21 -36.68 -12.72
N ILE A 391 3.07 -35.91 -12.04
CA ILE A 391 2.84 -35.38 -10.71
C ILE A 391 3.01 -33.87 -10.75
N TYR A 392 2.11 -33.15 -10.09
CA TYR A 392 2.06 -31.71 -10.15
C TYR A 392 1.96 -31.12 -8.75
N PRO A 393 2.75 -30.07 -8.44
CA PRO A 393 2.69 -29.40 -7.16
C PRO A 393 1.38 -28.62 -7.02
N THR A 394 0.92 -28.43 -5.78
CA THR A 394 -0.27 -27.61 -5.50
C THR A 394 0.07 -26.13 -5.47
N TYR A 395 -0.96 -25.29 -5.61
CA TYR A 395 -0.86 -23.82 -5.53
C TYR A 395 -0.06 -23.32 -4.32
N ASP A 396 -0.39 -23.81 -3.12
CA ASP A 396 0.21 -23.36 -1.86
C ASP A 396 1.71 -23.70 -1.78
N TYR A 397 2.09 -24.88 -2.27
CA TYR A 397 3.47 -25.33 -2.33
C TYR A 397 4.26 -24.53 -3.38
N THR A 398 3.69 -24.42 -4.58
CA THR A 398 4.33 -23.80 -5.75
C THR A 398 4.61 -22.33 -5.53
N HIS A 399 3.60 -21.52 -5.23
CA HIS A 399 3.80 -20.08 -5.20
C HIS A 399 4.68 -19.62 -4.05
N CYS A 400 4.64 -20.32 -2.92
CA CYS A 400 5.56 -20.06 -1.81
C CYS A 400 7.02 -20.24 -2.24
N LEU A 401 7.34 -21.38 -2.87
CA LEU A 401 8.72 -21.68 -3.27
C LEU A 401 9.15 -20.92 -4.52
N CYS A 402 8.25 -20.68 -5.48
CA CYS A 402 8.56 -19.80 -6.61
C CYS A 402 8.86 -18.37 -6.16
N ASP A 403 8.17 -17.86 -5.13
CA ASP A 403 8.48 -16.55 -4.55
C ASP A 403 9.88 -16.52 -3.92
N SER A 404 10.30 -17.63 -3.30
CA SER A 404 11.67 -17.80 -2.80
C SER A 404 12.69 -17.78 -3.95
N LEU A 405 12.46 -18.60 -4.98
CA LEU A 405 13.35 -18.76 -6.14
C LEU A 405 13.50 -17.45 -6.92
N GLU A 406 12.41 -16.72 -7.16
CA GLU A 406 12.42 -15.41 -7.85
C GLU A 406 12.90 -14.25 -6.96
N ASN A 407 13.25 -14.52 -5.70
CA ASN A 407 13.67 -13.53 -4.70
C ASN A 407 12.64 -12.42 -4.51
N ILE A 408 11.36 -12.77 -4.43
CA ILE A 408 10.26 -11.84 -4.21
C ILE A 408 10.40 -11.19 -2.84
N THR A 409 10.38 -9.86 -2.78
CA THR A 409 10.48 -9.14 -1.51
C THR A 409 9.12 -8.89 -0.87
N HIS A 410 8.08 -8.67 -1.70
CA HIS A 410 6.72 -8.41 -1.26
C HIS A 410 5.76 -9.32 -2.02
N SER A 411 5.36 -10.41 -1.38
CA SER A 411 4.37 -11.37 -1.88
C SER A 411 2.97 -10.84 -1.52
N LEU A 412 2.37 -10.07 -2.42
CA LEU A 412 1.07 -9.42 -2.17
C LEU A 412 -0.07 -10.35 -2.62
N CYS A 413 -0.96 -10.73 -1.72
CA CYS A 413 -2.10 -11.61 -1.99
C CYS A 413 -3.39 -11.12 -1.34
N THR A 414 -4.53 -11.74 -1.67
CA THR A 414 -5.81 -11.36 -1.07
C THR A 414 -6.01 -12.04 0.29
N LYS A 415 -6.82 -11.42 1.16
CA LYS A 415 -7.06 -11.89 2.54
C LYS A 415 -7.56 -13.34 2.67
N GLU A 416 -8.18 -13.90 1.64
CA GLU A 416 -8.58 -15.31 1.62
C GLU A 416 -7.42 -16.29 1.85
N PHE A 417 -6.18 -15.83 1.66
CA PHE A 417 -4.96 -16.60 1.90
C PHE A 417 -4.30 -16.33 3.26
N GLN A 418 -4.86 -15.46 4.11
CA GLN A 418 -4.28 -15.09 5.41
C GLN A 418 -4.01 -16.31 6.30
N ALA A 419 -4.97 -17.25 6.40
CA ALA A 419 -4.81 -18.48 7.18
C ALA A 419 -3.67 -19.39 6.66
N ARG A 420 -3.16 -19.13 5.45
CA ARG A 420 -2.07 -19.87 4.83
C ARG A 420 -0.70 -19.21 5.05
N ARG A 421 -0.64 -18.03 5.67
CA ARG A 421 0.64 -17.33 5.92
C ARG A 421 1.58 -18.12 6.83
N SER A 422 1.03 -18.77 7.85
CA SER A 422 1.80 -19.68 8.70
C SER A 422 2.40 -20.84 7.92
N SER A 423 1.62 -21.49 7.05
CA SER A 423 2.14 -22.55 6.16
C SER A 423 3.15 -22.03 5.14
N TYR A 424 3.00 -20.78 4.69
CA TYR A 424 3.93 -20.12 3.79
C TYR A 424 5.31 -19.97 4.44
N PHE A 425 5.36 -19.36 5.64
CA PHE A 425 6.62 -19.22 6.37
C PHE A 425 7.20 -20.57 6.79
N TRP A 426 6.35 -21.49 7.26
CA TRP A 426 6.76 -22.85 7.64
C TRP A 426 7.50 -23.55 6.50
N LEU A 427 6.99 -23.48 5.28
CA LEU A 427 7.57 -24.19 4.14
C LEU A 427 8.98 -23.68 3.79
N CYS A 428 9.17 -22.36 3.71
CA CYS A 428 10.49 -21.77 3.46
C CYS A 428 11.49 -22.13 4.57
N ASN A 429 11.05 -22.07 5.83
CA ASN A 429 11.90 -22.36 6.97
C ASN A 429 12.26 -23.85 7.07
N ALA A 430 11.32 -24.75 6.77
CA ALA A 430 11.55 -26.19 6.78
C ALA A 430 12.62 -26.62 5.75
N LEU A 431 12.75 -25.87 4.67
CA LEU A 431 13.73 -26.11 3.60
C LEU A 431 15.00 -25.26 3.72
N ASP A 432 15.09 -24.38 4.72
CA ASP A 432 16.18 -23.40 4.86
C ASP A 432 16.42 -22.57 3.59
N VAL A 433 15.35 -22.15 2.91
CA VAL A 433 15.41 -21.26 1.74
C VAL A 433 15.05 -19.82 2.11
N TYR A 434 15.36 -18.86 1.23
CA TYR A 434 14.95 -17.47 1.42
C TYR A 434 13.42 -17.41 1.65
N CYS A 435 12.98 -16.64 2.64
CA CYS A 435 11.57 -16.54 3.01
C CYS A 435 11.04 -15.15 2.65
N PRO A 436 10.25 -15.02 1.55
CA PRO A 436 9.58 -13.77 1.20
C PRO A 436 8.58 -13.36 2.28
N VAL A 437 8.27 -12.06 2.35
CA VAL A 437 7.19 -11.58 3.22
C VAL A 437 5.87 -11.59 2.45
N GLN A 438 4.89 -12.31 2.99
CA GLN A 438 3.52 -12.29 2.50
C GLN A 438 2.72 -11.16 3.15
N TRP A 439 2.02 -10.39 2.33
CA TRP A 439 1.11 -9.32 2.76
C TRP A 439 -0.26 -9.50 2.14
N GLU A 440 -1.29 -9.43 2.98
CA GLU A 440 -2.67 -9.56 2.56
C GLU A 440 -3.37 -8.21 2.37
N TYR A 441 -4.17 -8.11 1.32
CA TYR A 441 -5.09 -6.99 1.12
C TYR A 441 -6.53 -7.46 0.90
N GLY A 442 -7.49 -6.63 1.27
CA GLY A 442 -8.90 -6.93 1.11
C GLY A 442 -9.30 -7.04 -0.36
N ARG A 443 -10.07 -8.09 -0.69
CA ARG A 443 -10.65 -8.26 -2.03
C ARG A 443 -11.56 -7.09 -2.39
N LEU A 444 -11.55 -6.74 -3.67
CA LEU A 444 -12.52 -5.82 -4.25
C LEU A 444 -13.71 -6.64 -4.80
N ASN A 445 -14.90 -6.39 -4.24
CA ASN A 445 -16.14 -6.93 -4.76
C ASN A 445 -17.04 -5.78 -5.25
N LEU A 446 -17.46 -5.85 -6.50
CA LEU A 446 -18.47 -4.92 -7.04
C LEU A 446 -19.87 -5.53 -6.90
N VAL A 447 -20.78 -4.79 -6.30
CA VAL A 447 -22.20 -5.18 -6.21
C VAL A 447 -22.82 -5.11 -7.62
N TYR A 448 -23.82 -5.95 -7.90
CA TYR A 448 -24.48 -6.08 -9.22
C TYR A 448 -23.57 -6.61 -10.33
N THR A 449 -22.49 -7.32 -9.99
CA THR A 449 -21.59 -7.92 -10.98
C THR A 449 -21.50 -9.44 -10.80
N VAL A 450 -21.23 -10.13 -11.92
CA VAL A 450 -20.91 -11.56 -11.94
C VAL A 450 -19.52 -11.71 -12.55
N VAL A 451 -18.56 -12.17 -11.75
CA VAL A 451 -17.14 -12.26 -12.14
C VAL A 451 -16.58 -13.69 -12.15
N SER A 452 -17.38 -14.68 -11.76
CA SER A 452 -16.95 -16.08 -11.79
C SER A 452 -16.95 -16.62 -13.22
N LYS A 453 -15.82 -17.19 -13.68
CA LYS A 453 -15.67 -17.84 -15.00
C LYS A 453 -16.82 -18.80 -15.30
N ARG A 454 -17.15 -19.70 -14.38
CA ARG A 454 -18.25 -20.67 -14.52
C ARG A 454 -19.61 -20.00 -14.72
N LYS A 455 -19.88 -18.88 -14.05
CA LYS A 455 -21.14 -18.14 -14.19
C LYS A 455 -21.18 -17.33 -15.49
N ILE A 456 -20.05 -16.74 -15.90
CA ILE A 456 -19.95 -16.00 -17.18
C ILE A 456 -20.18 -16.96 -18.35
N ILE A 457 -19.54 -18.13 -18.35
CA ILE A 457 -19.74 -19.15 -19.40
C ILE A 457 -21.21 -19.52 -19.52
N ARG A 458 -21.91 -19.77 -18.39
CA ARG A 458 -23.35 -20.04 -18.40
C ARG A 458 -24.20 -18.91 -18.98
N LEU A 459 -23.81 -17.64 -18.79
CA LEU A 459 -24.52 -16.50 -19.38
C LEU A 459 -24.32 -16.44 -20.91
N VAL A 460 -23.13 -16.81 -21.39
CA VAL A 460 -22.82 -16.90 -22.83
C VAL A 460 -23.61 -18.06 -23.45
N GLU A 461 -23.56 -19.24 -22.85
CA GLU A 461 -24.29 -20.44 -23.30
C GLU A 461 -25.81 -20.23 -23.33
N ALA A 462 -26.35 -19.48 -22.36
CA ALA A 462 -27.77 -19.13 -22.31
C ALA A 462 -28.16 -18.00 -23.29
N GLY A 463 -27.21 -17.44 -24.04
CA GLY A 463 -27.44 -16.32 -24.97
C GLY A 463 -27.79 -14.98 -24.29
N ALA A 464 -27.66 -14.88 -22.96
CA ALA A 464 -27.95 -13.65 -22.23
C ALA A 464 -26.92 -12.55 -22.53
N VAL A 465 -25.67 -12.97 -22.79
CA VAL A 465 -24.56 -12.13 -23.27
C VAL A 465 -23.96 -12.70 -24.54
N ARG A 466 -23.39 -11.84 -25.40
CA ARG A 466 -22.85 -12.26 -26.71
C ARG A 466 -21.62 -13.12 -26.56
N ASP A 467 -20.71 -12.72 -25.68
CA ASP A 467 -19.46 -13.43 -25.37
C ASP A 467 -18.90 -12.93 -24.02
N TRP A 468 -17.74 -13.45 -23.58
CA TRP A 468 -17.08 -13.05 -22.33
C TRP A 468 -16.52 -11.62 -22.31
N ASP A 469 -16.47 -10.96 -23.46
CA ASP A 469 -16.12 -9.55 -23.64
C ASP A 469 -17.35 -8.65 -23.89
N ASP A 470 -18.58 -9.19 -23.74
CA ASP A 470 -19.81 -8.40 -23.87
C ASP A 470 -19.76 -7.19 -22.92
N PRO A 471 -19.97 -5.94 -23.41
CA PRO A 471 -19.88 -4.72 -22.61
C PRO A 471 -20.73 -4.68 -21.32
N ARG A 472 -21.73 -5.57 -21.17
CA ARG A 472 -22.53 -5.69 -19.95
C ARG A 472 -21.81 -6.44 -18.81
N LEU A 473 -20.74 -7.16 -19.13
CA LEU A 473 -19.90 -7.87 -18.17
C LEU A 473 -18.83 -6.93 -17.56
N PHE A 474 -18.27 -7.37 -16.43
CA PHE A 474 -17.21 -6.66 -15.70
C PHE A 474 -15.87 -7.40 -15.78
N THR A 475 -15.67 -8.15 -16.86
CA THR A 475 -14.35 -8.63 -17.28
C THR A 475 -13.53 -7.42 -17.76
N LEU A 476 -12.19 -7.46 -17.64
CA LEU A 476 -11.38 -6.30 -18.05
C LEU A 476 -11.47 -6.07 -19.56
N THR A 477 -11.55 -7.14 -20.34
CA THR A 477 -11.77 -7.07 -21.79
C THR A 477 -13.14 -6.52 -22.14
N ALA A 478 -14.20 -6.87 -21.39
CA ALA A 478 -15.53 -6.26 -21.57
C ALA A 478 -15.53 -4.76 -21.23
N LEU A 479 -14.86 -4.34 -20.16
CA LEU A 479 -14.76 -2.93 -19.79
C LEU A 479 -13.97 -2.13 -20.84
N ARG A 480 -12.87 -2.70 -21.36
CA ARG A 480 -12.13 -2.15 -22.49
C ARG A 480 -13.02 -2.01 -23.73
N ARG A 481 -13.75 -3.07 -24.09
CA ARG A 481 -14.68 -3.07 -25.23
C ARG A 481 -15.87 -2.12 -25.04
N ARG A 482 -16.33 -1.92 -23.79
CA ARG A 482 -17.34 -0.92 -23.42
C ARG A 482 -16.83 0.52 -23.61
N GLY A 483 -15.51 0.73 -23.73
CA GLY A 483 -14.89 2.02 -23.97
C GLY A 483 -14.33 2.71 -22.73
N PHE A 484 -14.16 1.99 -21.61
CA PHE A 484 -13.44 2.56 -20.47
C PHE A 484 -11.97 2.76 -20.84
N PRO A 485 -11.36 3.93 -20.57
CA PRO A 485 -9.93 4.08 -20.70
C PRO A 485 -9.21 3.40 -19.52
N ALA A 486 -8.01 2.88 -19.76
CA ALA A 486 -7.18 2.26 -18.72
C ALA A 486 -6.95 3.19 -17.51
N GLU A 487 -6.78 4.48 -17.76
CA GLU A 487 -6.63 5.50 -16.73
C GLU A 487 -7.83 5.54 -15.77
N ALA A 488 -9.06 5.33 -16.26
CA ALA A 488 -10.25 5.30 -15.41
C ALA A 488 -10.21 4.12 -14.43
N ILE A 489 -9.77 2.95 -14.92
CA ILE A 489 -9.63 1.74 -14.09
C ILE A 489 -8.52 1.93 -13.05
N ASN A 490 -7.38 2.48 -13.43
CA ASN A 490 -6.27 2.77 -12.52
C ASN A 490 -6.66 3.81 -11.47
N ASN A 491 -7.31 4.91 -11.87
CA ASN A 491 -7.82 5.95 -10.98
C ASN A 491 -8.85 5.39 -10.01
N PHE A 492 -9.73 4.50 -10.48
CA PHE A 492 -10.66 3.78 -9.62
C PHE A 492 -9.91 2.93 -8.58
N CYS A 493 -8.92 2.13 -8.99
CA CYS A 493 -8.10 1.35 -8.07
C CYS A 493 -7.33 2.23 -7.07
N ALA A 494 -6.88 3.42 -7.46
CA ALA A 494 -6.21 4.37 -6.58
C ALA A 494 -7.16 5.00 -5.54
N LYS A 495 -8.42 5.26 -5.92
CA LYS A 495 -9.46 5.76 -4.99
C LYS A 495 -9.95 4.69 -4.03
N VAL A 496 -10.02 3.44 -4.47
CA VAL A 496 -10.35 2.31 -3.60
C VAL A 496 -9.17 2.07 -2.65
N LYS A 497 -9.28 2.57 -1.42
CA LYS A 497 -8.24 2.42 -0.39
C LYS A 497 -7.78 0.96 -0.28
N ILE A 498 -6.47 0.78 -0.14
CA ILE A 498 -5.87 -0.50 0.24
C ILE A 498 -6.15 -0.68 1.72
N LEU A 499 -7.24 -1.38 2.02
CA LEU A 499 -7.63 -1.76 3.36
C LEU A 499 -7.41 -3.25 3.57
N TYR A 500 -7.21 -3.63 4.83
CA TYR A 500 -7.13 -5.02 5.23
C TYR A 500 -8.49 -5.74 5.09
N SER A 501 -9.60 -5.02 5.28
CA SER A 501 -10.95 -5.55 5.09
C SER A 501 -11.38 -5.54 3.63
N ALA A 502 -12.21 -6.52 3.24
CA ALA A 502 -12.84 -6.54 1.94
C ALA A 502 -13.74 -5.29 1.76
N SER A 503 -13.69 -4.69 0.59
CA SER A 503 -14.50 -3.51 0.25
C SER A 503 -15.58 -3.89 -0.75
N GLN A 504 -16.85 -3.65 -0.38
CA GLN A 504 -17.96 -3.64 -1.33
C GLN A 504 -18.11 -2.25 -1.91
N VAL A 505 -18.15 -2.17 -3.24
CA VAL A 505 -18.22 -0.91 -3.96
C VAL A 505 -19.35 -0.97 -4.99
N SER A 506 -20.14 0.09 -5.06
CA SER A 506 -21.22 0.24 -6.06
C SER A 506 -20.69 0.81 -7.37
N ILE A 507 -21.16 0.27 -8.50
CA ILE A 507 -20.75 0.62 -9.86
C ILE A 507 -21.00 2.13 -10.14
N TYR A 508 -22.25 2.58 -9.96
CA TYR A 508 -22.72 3.91 -10.36
C TYR A 508 -22.11 5.06 -9.55
N GLY A 509 -21.64 4.79 -8.33
CA GLY A 509 -21.11 5.83 -7.43
C GLY A 509 -19.59 5.96 -7.41
N SER A 510 -18.82 5.18 -8.17
CA SER A 510 -17.36 5.18 -8.00
C SER A 510 -16.56 4.84 -9.25
N LEU A 511 -16.94 3.80 -10.01
CA LEU A 511 -16.22 3.40 -11.22
C LEU A 511 -16.50 4.37 -12.37
N GLU A 512 -17.77 4.68 -12.64
CA GLU A 512 -18.15 5.63 -13.69
C GLU A 512 -17.68 7.06 -13.38
N MET A 513 -17.67 7.45 -12.09
CA MET A 513 -17.08 8.72 -11.63
C MET A 513 -15.55 8.79 -11.71
N SER A 514 -14.88 7.70 -12.08
CA SER A 514 -13.42 7.67 -12.25
C SER A 514 -12.98 7.84 -13.71
N ILE A 515 -13.94 7.98 -14.63
CA ILE A 515 -13.66 8.36 -16.01
C ILE A 515 -13.08 9.79 -16.05
N PRO A 516 -11.91 10.02 -16.66
CA PRO A 516 -11.29 11.33 -16.74
C PRO A 516 -12.19 12.40 -17.39
N ARG A 517 -12.12 13.64 -16.88
CA ARG A 517 -12.84 14.78 -17.48
C ARG A 517 -12.41 15.06 -18.91
N SER A 518 -11.11 14.93 -19.20
CA SER A 518 -10.57 15.06 -20.56
C SER A 518 -11.20 14.07 -21.54
N PHE A 519 -11.51 12.85 -21.09
CA PHE A 519 -12.17 11.84 -21.92
C PHE A 519 -13.65 12.17 -22.13
N THR A 520 -14.35 12.66 -21.09
CA THR A 520 -15.73 13.12 -21.23
C THR A 520 -15.83 14.37 -22.11
N GLU A 521 -14.90 15.31 -22.00
CA GLU A 521 -14.78 16.48 -22.89
C GLU A 521 -14.45 16.06 -24.33
N TRP A 522 -13.55 15.09 -24.53
CA TRP A 522 -13.27 14.52 -25.86
C TRP A 522 -14.49 13.85 -26.49
N ILE A 523 -15.26 13.07 -25.69
CA ILE A 523 -16.53 12.50 -26.14
C ILE A 523 -17.53 13.61 -26.47
N ILE A 524 -17.73 14.61 -25.61
CA ILE A 524 -18.66 15.72 -25.87
C ILE A 524 -18.29 16.44 -27.18
N ASN A 525 -17.00 16.70 -27.39
CA ASN A 525 -16.50 17.32 -28.62
C ASN A 525 -16.69 16.45 -29.87
N LYS A 526 -16.74 15.12 -29.74
CA LYS A 526 -17.01 14.16 -30.85
C LYS A 526 -18.49 13.80 -31.02
N VAL A 527 -19.28 13.81 -29.95
CA VAL A 527 -20.73 13.52 -29.95
C VAL A 527 -21.52 14.70 -30.49
N LEU A 528 -21.03 15.93 -30.29
CA LEU A 528 -21.49 17.09 -31.06
C LEU A 528 -21.45 16.81 -32.57
N THR A 529 -20.50 16.00 -33.07
CA THR A 529 -20.44 15.61 -34.48
C THR A 529 -21.51 14.57 -34.86
N ILE A 530 -21.93 13.67 -33.96
CA ILE A 530 -22.94 12.64 -34.27
C ILE A 530 -24.35 13.25 -34.33
N GLN A 531 -24.65 14.27 -33.51
CA GLN A 531 -25.89 15.03 -33.62
C GLN A 531 -25.88 16.01 -34.81
N LEU A 532 -24.72 16.59 -35.15
CA LEU A 532 -24.59 17.46 -36.33
C LEU A 532 -24.69 16.67 -37.66
N VAL A 533 -24.19 15.44 -37.75
CA VAL A 533 -24.32 14.62 -38.97
C VAL A 533 -25.77 14.15 -39.19
N PHE A 534 -26.54 13.91 -38.13
CA PHE A 534 -27.99 13.64 -38.27
C PHE A 534 -28.79 14.86 -38.71
N TYR A 535 -28.42 16.08 -38.28
CA TYR A 535 -29.07 17.31 -38.77
C TYR A 535 -28.64 17.68 -40.20
N PHE A 536 -27.38 17.42 -40.60
CA PHE A 536 -26.89 17.72 -41.95
C PHE A 536 -27.43 16.76 -43.02
N LEU A 537 -27.70 15.49 -42.68
CA LEU A 537 -28.30 14.52 -43.61
C LEU A 537 -29.82 14.73 -43.80
N ILE A 538 -30.50 15.39 -42.86
CA ILE A 538 -31.93 15.74 -42.99
C ILE A 538 -32.11 17.02 -43.81
N PHE A 539 -31.13 17.92 -43.85
CA PHE A 539 -31.21 19.18 -44.60
C PHE A 539 -30.85 19.07 -46.10
N PHE A 540 -30.34 17.91 -46.56
CA PHE A 540 -30.03 17.65 -47.98
C PHE A 540 -31.00 16.67 -48.66
N CYS A 541 -32.08 16.29 -47.97
CA CYS A 541 -33.18 15.47 -48.49
C CYS A 541 -34.55 16.18 -48.38
N GLN A 542 -34.55 17.50 -48.54
CA GLN A 542 -35.67 18.32 -49.02
C GLN A 542 -35.21 19.02 -50.30
#